data_AF-A0A8T4FZI7-F1
#
_entry.id   AF-A0A8T4FZI7-F1
#
_cell.length_a   1.000
_cell.length_b   1.000
_cell.length_c   1.000
_cell.angle_alpha   90.00
_cell.angle_beta   90.00
_cell.angle_gamma   90.00
#
_symmetry.space_group_name_H-M   'P 1'
#
loop_
_entity.id
_entity.type
_entity.pdbx_description
1 polymer ?
#
loop_
_entity_poly.entity_id
_entity_poly.type
_entity_poly.pdbx_seq_one_letter_code
_entity_poly.pdbx_strand_id
1 'polypeptide(L)'
;MRLKIKPERGFGKIEVEINEDLWKKIKDLGEKYKVSEEHILRIILTEEFKTPNEDVQNLEREVQELEKKVYELEKKWAPLRYKAYGVSEDNKILAIELSGLLAENTQLRRFLRKKVKPNFELRKLIEYYIR
;
A
#
# COMPACT_ATOMS: atom_id res chain seq x y z
N MET A 1 -13.15 13.87 38.39
CA MET A 1 -12.46 12.56 38.53
C MET A 1 -11.18 12.75 39.34
N ARG A 2 -10.81 11.81 40.24
CA ARG A 2 -9.60 11.93 41.08
C ARG A 2 -8.42 11.17 40.48
N LEU A 3 -7.36 11.89 40.14
CA LEU A 3 -6.13 11.33 39.59
C LEU A 3 -5.10 11.17 40.70
N LYS A 4 -4.56 9.95 40.85
CA LYS A 4 -3.59 9.62 41.89
C LYS A 4 -2.23 9.40 41.23
N ILE A 5 -1.35 10.40 41.31
CA ILE A 5 0.02 10.32 40.80
C ILE A 5 0.93 9.94 41.96
N LYS A 6 1.72 8.87 41.79
CA LYS A 6 2.71 8.44 42.79
C LYS A 6 4.12 8.66 42.21
N PRO A 7 4.82 9.75 42.58
CA PRO A 7 6.16 10.01 42.06
C PRO A 7 7.20 9.09 42.71
N GLU A 8 8.31 8.85 41.99
CA GLU A 8 9.39 7.96 42.42
C GLU A 8 10.30 8.56 43.52
N ARG A 9 10.36 9.89 43.66
CA ARG A 9 11.11 10.58 44.74
C ARG A 9 10.44 11.90 45.17
N GLY A 10 10.57 12.21 46.47
CA GLY A 10 10.48 13.57 47.02
C GLY A 10 9.09 14.12 47.36
N PHE A 11 8.03 13.69 46.67
CA PHE A 11 6.66 14.16 46.98
C PHE A 11 5.76 13.00 47.40
N GLY A 12 5.01 13.19 48.48
CA GLY A 12 3.90 12.30 48.84
C GLY A 12 2.89 12.22 47.71
N LYS A 13 2.09 11.15 47.70
CA LYS A 13 1.03 10.89 46.73
C LYS A 13 0.25 12.17 46.38
N ILE A 14 0.25 12.56 45.10
CA ILE A 14 -0.44 13.77 44.64
C ILE A 14 -1.83 13.33 44.16
N GLU A 15 -2.87 13.79 44.85
CA GLU A 15 -4.26 13.61 44.44
C GLU A 15 -4.75 14.93 43.84
N VAL A 16 -5.06 14.92 42.54
CA VAL A 16 -5.60 16.08 41.83
C VAL A 16 -7.02 15.77 41.41
N GLU A 17 -7.93 16.70 41.68
CA GLU A 17 -9.30 16.63 41.21
C GLU A 17 -9.41 17.34 39.87
N ILE A 18 -9.59 16.56 38.81
CA ILE A 18 -9.70 17.06 37.43
C ILE A 18 -11.18 17.06 37.04
N ASN A 19 -11.61 18.15 36.42
CA ASN A 19 -12.97 18.23 35.84
C ASN A 19 -13.16 17.09 34.83
N GLU A 20 -14.33 16.45 34.88
CA GLU A 20 -14.69 15.33 34.01
C GLU A 20 -14.66 15.70 32.52
N ASP A 21 -15.00 16.95 32.18
CA ASP A 21 -14.92 17.46 30.81
C ASP A 21 -13.47 17.57 30.30
N LEU A 22 -12.54 17.96 31.18
CA LEU A 22 -11.11 18.01 30.88
C LEU A 22 -10.54 16.59 30.73
N TRP A 23 -10.99 15.67 31.57
CA TRP A 23 -10.57 14.26 31.49
C TRP A 23 -11.00 13.59 30.19
N LYS A 24 -12.23 13.84 29.73
CA LYS A 24 -12.70 13.37 28.41
C LYS A 24 -11.81 13.88 27.29
N LYS A 25 -11.47 15.17 27.28
CA LYS A 25 -10.55 15.74 26.28
C LYS A 25 -9.18 15.09 26.29
N ILE A 26 -8.61 14.79 27.46
CA ILE A 26 -7.32 14.10 27.57
C ILE A 26 -7.39 12.70 26.99
N LYS A 27 -8.49 11.97 27.24
CA LYS A 27 -8.76 10.66 26.64
C LYS A 27 -8.86 10.72 25.13
N ASP A 28 -9.68 11.65 24.61
CA ASP A 28 -9.87 11.83 23.16
C ASP A 28 -8.54 12.12 22.45
N LEU A 29 -7.68 12.93 23.07
CA LEU A 29 -6.33 13.21 22.57
C LEU A 29 -5.45 11.95 22.62
N GLY A 30 -5.51 11.17 23.69
CA GLY A 30 -4.78 9.92 23.83
C GLY A 30 -5.13 8.91 22.75
N GLU A 31 -6.41 8.76 22.44
CA GLU A 31 -6.88 7.89 21.35
C GLU A 31 -6.46 8.42 19.97
N LYS A 32 -6.69 9.71 19.72
CA LYS A 32 -6.40 10.35 18.43
C LYS A 32 -4.92 10.26 18.06
N TYR A 33 -4.04 10.48 19.02
CA TYR A 33 -2.59 10.51 18.79
C TYR A 33 -1.88 9.21 19.19
N LYS A 34 -2.60 8.21 19.72
CA LYS A 34 -2.06 6.94 20.25
C LYS A 34 -0.99 7.16 21.33
N VAL A 35 -1.28 8.04 22.27
CA VAL A 35 -0.39 8.43 23.36
C VAL A 35 -1.08 8.14 24.70
N SER A 36 -0.32 7.74 25.73
CA SER A 36 -0.90 7.51 27.06
C SER A 36 -1.38 8.79 27.72
N GLU A 37 -2.46 8.70 28.49
CA GLU A 37 -3.02 9.81 29.27
C GLU A 37 -1.96 10.42 30.20
N GLU A 38 -1.11 9.59 30.82
CA GLU A 38 0.01 10.01 31.67
C GLU A 38 1.05 10.85 30.91
N HIS A 39 1.34 10.52 29.66
CA HIS A 39 2.28 11.27 28.85
C HIS A 39 1.72 12.63 28.45
N ILE A 40 0.42 12.70 28.14
CA ILE A 40 -0.27 13.96 27.85
C ILE A 40 -0.27 14.86 29.09
N LEU A 41 -0.62 14.32 30.27
CA LEU A 41 -0.57 15.05 31.53
C LEU A 41 0.84 15.54 31.84
N ARG A 42 1.86 14.70 31.60
CA ARG A 42 3.25 15.08 31.80
C ARG A 42 3.62 16.29 30.94
N ILE A 43 3.31 16.28 29.64
CA ILE A 43 3.58 17.41 28.74
C ILE A 43 2.88 18.69 29.23
N ILE A 44 1.61 18.58 29.64
CA ILE A 44 0.84 19.72 30.15
C ILE A 44 1.48 20.29 31.42
N LEU A 45 1.92 19.43 32.34
CA LEU A 45 2.50 19.82 33.62
C LEU A 45 3.95 20.31 33.51
N THR A 46 4.72 19.81 32.54
CA THR A 46 6.11 20.23 32.32
C THR A 46 6.21 21.43 31.38
N GLU A 47 5.11 21.86 30.76
CA GLU A 47 5.07 22.86 29.70
C GLU A 47 6.06 22.58 28.55
N GLU A 48 6.46 21.31 28.36
CA GLU A 48 7.35 20.85 27.30
C GLU A 48 6.63 20.76 25.94
N PHE A 49 5.97 21.85 25.55
CA PHE A 49 5.39 21.97 24.22
C PHE A 49 6.52 22.16 23.23
N LYS A 50 6.77 21.14 22.39
CA LYS A 50 7.68 21.29 21.25
C LYS A 50 7.09 22.32 20.30
N THR A 51 7.76 23.44 20.13
CA THR A 51 7.51 24.34 19.00
C THR A 51 7.97 23.62 17.74
N PRO A 52 7.09 23.45 16.74
CA PRO A 52 7.52 22.89 15.47
C PRO A 52 8.54 23.82 14.81
N ASN A 53 9.65 23.26 14.34
CA ASN A 53 10.69 24.02 13.61
C ASN A 53 10.24 24.42 12.20
N GLU A 54 9.14 23.84 11.71
CA GLU A 54 8.64 23.98 10.35
C GLU A 54 7.14 24.29 10.34
N ASP A 55 6.66 24.81 9.22
CA ASP A 55 5.24 25.09 9.02
C ASP A 55 4.47 23.79 8.74
N VAL A 56 4.10 23.11 9.84
CA VAL A 56 3.34 21.85 9.82
C VAL A 56 2.06 21.96 9.00
N GLN A 57 1.42 23.14 8.97
CA GLN A 57 0.18 23.31 8.19
C GLN A 57 0.45 23.27 6.68
N ASN A 58 1.57 23.82 6.22
CA ASN A 58 1.93 23.73 4.81
C ASN A 58 2.32 22.30 4.43
N LEU A 59 3.07 21.60 5.29
CA LEU A 59 3.40 20.19 5.05
C LEU A 59 2.14 19.31 4.98
N GLU A 60 1.17 19.50 5.88
CA GLU A 60 -0.10 18.76 5.82
C GLU A 60 -0.86 19.03 4.51
N ARG A 61 -0.85 20.27 4.00
CA ARG A 61 -1.46 20.61 2.71
C ARG A 61 -0.73 19.94 1.54
N GLU A 62 0.59 19.98 1.53
CA GLU A 62 1.39 19.32 0.49
C GLU A 62 1.14 17.82 0.45
N VAL A 63 1.08 17.17 1.62
CA VAL A 63 0.74 15.75 1.74
C VAL A 63 -0.64 15.47 1.14
N GLN A 64 -1.65 16.26 1.48
CA GLN A 64 -3.00 16.10 0.91
C GLN A 64 -3.03 16.30 -0.61
N GLU A 65 -2.24 17.23 -1.15
CA GLU A 65 -2.14 17.41 -2.61
C GLU A 65 -1.45 16.22 -3.28
N LEU A 66 -0.40 15.68 -2.67
CA LEU A 66 0.28 14.49 -3.17
C LEU A 66 -0.64 13.27 -3.15
N GLU A 67 -1.41 13.06 -2.08
CA GLU A 67 -2.39 11.98 -1.99
C GLU A 67 -3.42 12.06 -3.13
N LYS A 68 -3.93 13.26 -3.44
CA LYS A 68 -4.85 13.47 -4.57
C LYS A 68 -4.21 13.11 -5.91
N LYS A 69 -2.97 13.55 -6.14
CA LYS A 69 -2.23 13.24 -7.38
C LYS A 69 -1.99 11.73 -7.54
N VAL A 70 -1.62 11.06 -6.45
CA VAL A 70 -1.44 9.60 -6.43
C VAL A 70 -2.75 8.90 -6.79
N TYR A 71 -3.86 9.31 -6.18
CA TYR A 71 -5.17 8.74 -6.46
C TYR A 71 -5.59 8.92 -7.94
N GLU A 72 -5.36 10.10 -8.51
CA GLU A 72 -5.63 10.33 -9.93
C GLU A 72 -4.76 9.47 -10.85
N LEU A 73 -3.48 9.29 -10.50
CA LEU A 73 -2.57 8.42 -11.24
C LEU A 73 -3.02 6.96 -11.17
N GLU A 74 -3.39 6.47 -9.98
CA GLU A 74 -3.93 5.11 -9.81
C GLU A 74 -5.18 4.88 -10.65
N LYS A 75 -6.10 5.85 -10.68
CA LYS A 75 -7.32 5.79 -11.49
C LYS A 75 -7.00 5.66 -12.99
N LYS A 76 -5.94 6.33 -13.48
CA LYS A 76 -5.49 6.23 -14.88
C LYS A 76 -4.70 4.94 -15.15
N TRP A 77 -3.93 4.47 -14.17
CA TRP A 77 -3.08 3.30 -14.28
C TRP A 77 -3.85 1.99 -14.23
N ALA A 78 -4.89 1.89 -13.39
CA ALA A 78 -5.64 0.65 -13.19
C ALA A 78 -6.23 0.07 -14.50
N PRO A 79 -6.87 0.88 -15.39
CA PRO A 79 -7.33 0.39 -16.69
C PRO A 79 -6.20 -0.08 -17.61
N LEU A 80 -5.05 0.61 -17.60
CA LEU A 80 -3.88 0.22 -18.41
C LEU A 80 -3.32 -1.11 -17.94
N ARG A 81 -3.20 -1.29 -16.62
CA ARG A 81 -2.76 -2.55 -16.01
C ARG A 81 -3.69 -3.71 -16.38
N TYR A 82 -5.00 -3.48 -16.31
CA TYR A 82 -5.99 -4.50 -16.69
C TYR A 82 -5.89 -4.87 -18.17
N LYS A 83 -5.80 -3.88 -19.07
CA LYS A 83 -5.62 -4.12 -20.50
C LYS A 83 -4.33 -4.86 -20.81
N ALA A 84 -3.21 -4.47 -20.20
CA ALA A 84 -1.93 -5.13 -20.39
C ALA A 84 -1.98 -6.60 -19.94
N TYR A 85 -2.63 -6.86 -18.80
CA TYR A 85 -2.84 -8.23 -18.33
C TYR A 85 -3.71 -9.04 -19.30
N GLY A 86 -4.83 -8.48 -19.78
CA GLY A 86 -5.69 -9.14 -20.76
C GLY A 86 -4.95 -9.51 -22.06
N VAL A 87 -4.22 -8.56 -22.63
CA VAL A 87 -3.40 -8.82 -23.84
C VAL A 87 -2.34 -9.90 -23.58
N SER A 88 -1.72 -9.90 -22.40
CA SER A 88 -0.75 -10.93 -22.04
C SER A 88 -1.38 -12.33 -21.97
N GLU A 89 -2.58 -12.43 -21.39
CA GLU A 89 -3.31 -13.69 -21.28
C GLU A 89 -3.78 -14.19 -22.65
N ASP A 90 -4.34 -13.30 -23.47
CA ASP A 90 -4.76 -13.61 -24.85
C ASP A 90 -3.58 -14.11 -25.68
N ASN A 91 -2.41 -13.45 -25.57
CA ASN A 91 -1.19 -13.89 -26.27
C ASN A 91 -0.71 -15.26 -25.80
N LYS A 92 -0.86 -15.58 -24.51
CA LYS A 92 -0.51 -16.89 -23.97
C LYS A 92 -1.43 -17.98 -24.53
N ILE A 93 -2.73 -17.74 -24.59
CA ILE A 93 -3.71 -18.65 -25.20
C ILE A 93 -3.36 -18.87 -26.68
N LEU A 94 -3.13 -17.78 -27.42
CA LEU A 94 -2.75 -17.85 -28.84
C LEU A 94 -1.47 -18.68 -29.05
N ALA A 95 -0.47 -18.52 -28.18
CA ALA A 95 0.76 -19.30 -28.25
C ALA A 95 0.52 -20.80 -28.04
N ILE A 96 -0.38 -21.18 -27.12
CA ILE A 96 -0.79 -22.58 -26.90
C ILE A 96 -1.48 -23.14 -28.14
N GLU A 97 -2.45 -22.41 -28.70
CA GLU A 97 -3.16 -22.82 -29.91
C GLU A 97 -2.21 -23.02 -31.10
N LEU A 98 -1.32 -22.05 -31.34
CA LEU A 98 -0.32 -22.14 -32.40
C LEU A 98 0.63 -23.31 -32.20
N SER A 99 0.99 -23.64 -30.96
CA SER A 99 1.80 -24.82 -30.65
C SER A 99 1.09 -26.12 -31.07
N GLY A 100 -0.21 -26.23 -30.76
CA GLY A 100 -1.06 -27.35 -31.19
C GLY A 100 -1.12 -27.47 -32.72
N LEU A 101 -1.44 -26.38 -33.41
CA LEU A 101 -1.51 -26.34 -34.87
C LEU A 101 -0.18 -26.68 -35.54
N LEU A 102 0.95 -26.27 -34.96
CA LEU A 102 2.27 -26.65 -35.46
C LEU A 102 2.54 -28.15 -35.31
N ALA A 103 2.10 -28.76 -34.21
CA ALA A 103 2.20 -30.20 -34.00
C ALA A 103 1.35 -30.97 -35.02
N GLU A 104 0.10 -30.56 -35.23
CA GLU A 104 -0.81 -31.14 -36.22
C GLU A 104 -0.26 -31.00 -37.64
N ASN A 105 0.22 -29.81 -38.03
CA ASN A 105 0.82 -29.60 -39.35
C ASN A 105 2.04 -30.51 -39.56
N THR A 106 2.85 -30.70 -38.53
CA THR A 106 4.02 -31.58 -38.58
C THR A 106 3.60 -33.03 -38.79
N GLN A 107 2.56 -33.50 -38.09
CA GLN A 107 2.00 -34.84 -38.26
C GLN A 107 1.42 -35.02 -39.67
N LEU A 108 0.63 -34.08 -40.16
CA LEU A 108 0.06 -34.11 -41.51
C LEU A 108 1.13 -34.12 -42.61
N ARG A 109 2.19 -33.32 -42.46
CA ARG A 109 3.32 -33.33 -43.40
C ARG A 109 4.01 -34.69 -43.44
N ARG A 110 4.23 -35.32 -42.28
CA ARG A 110 4.80 -36.67 -42.20
C ARG A 110 3.90 -37.69 -42.88
N PHE A 111 2.59 -37.64 -42.62
CA PHE A 111 1.61 -38.52 -43.25
C PHE A 111 1.63 -38.39 -44.79
N LEU A 112 1.67 -37.16 -45.31
CA LEU A 112 1.74 -36.87 -46.74
C LEU A 112 3.14 -37.03 -47.35
N ARG A 113 4.13 -37.54 -46.60
CA ARG A 113 5.55 -37.65 -47.00
C ARG A 113 6.16 -36.32 -47.51
N LYS A 114 5.65 -35.19 -47.02
CA LYS A 114 6.18 -33.86 -47.31
C LYS A 114 7.29 -33.50 -46.33
N LYS A 115 8.27 -32.73 -46.79
CA LYS A 115 9.36 -32.22 -45.93
C LYS A 115 8.79 -31.37 -44.79
N VAL A 116 9.19 -31.68 -43.57
CA VAL A 116 8.93 -30.84 -42.39
C VAL A 116 9.97 -29.73 -42.37
N LYS A 117 9.53 -28.47 -42.36
CA LYS A 117 10.40 -27.30 -42.20
C LYS A 117 10.06 -26.64 -40.86
N PRO A 118 10.95 -26.68 -39.85
CA PRO A 118 10.72 -25.99 -38.60
C PRO A 118 10.84 -24.47 -38.81
N ASN A 119 9.90 -23.71 -38.25
CA ASN A 119 10.04 -22.27 -38.10
C ASN A 119 10.56 -21.97 -36.68
N PHE A 120 11.85 -21.68 -36.56
CA PHE A 120 12.51 -21.45 -35.26
C PHE A 120 12.14 -20.11 -34.64
N GLU A 121 11.91 -19.08 -35.45
CA GLU A 121 11.48 -17.76 -34.97
C GLU A 121 10.10 -17.83 -34.32
N LEU A 122 9.16 -18.51 -35.00
CA LEU A 122 7.81 -18.73 -34.46
C LEU A 122 7.85 -19.55 -33.17
N ARG A 123 8.69 -20.60 -33.10
CA ARG A 123 8.86 -21.40 -31.87
C ARG A 123 9.38 -20.59 -30.70
N LYS A 124 10.36 -19.69 -30.92
CA LYS A 124 10.87 -18.79 -29.89
C LYS A 124 9.80 -17.82 -29.38
N LEU A 125 8.99 -17.27 -30.28
CA LEU A 125 7.88 -16.38 -29.91
C LEU A 125 6.82 -17.11 -29.09
N ILE A 126 6.44 -18.32 -29.51
CA ILE A 126 5.50 -19.17 -28.76
C ILE A 126 6.05 -19.49 -27.37
N GLU A 127 7.32 -19.88 -27.27
CA GLU A 127 7.95 -20.21 -25.99
C GLU A 127 8.00 -19.01 -25.04
N TYR A 128 8.24 -17.80 -25.55
CA TYR A 128 8.23 -16.57 -24.75
C TYR A 128 6.87 -16.31 -24.08
N TYR A 129 5.76 -16.57 -24.77
CA TYR A 129 4.42 -16.33 -24.23
C TYR A 129 3.85 -17.50 -23.41
N ILE A 130 4.43 -18.70 -23.53
CA ILE A 130 4.01 -19.88 -22.74
C ILE A 130 4.67 -19.91 -21.36
N ARG A 131 5.96 -19.55 -21.27
CA ARG A 131 6.74 -19.55 -20.01
C ARG A 131 6.23 -18.47 -19.04
#